data_AF-A0A183AH60-F1
#
_entry.id   AF-A0A183AH60-F1
#
_cell.length_a   1.000
_cell.length_b   1.000
_cell.length_c   1.000
_cell.angle_alpha   90.00
_cell.angle_beta   90.00
_cell.angle_gamma   90.00
#
_symmetry.space_group_name_H-M   'P 1'
#
loop_
_entity.id
_entity.type
_entity.pdbx_description
1 polymer ?
#
loop_
_entity_poly.entity_id
_entity_poly.type
_entity_poly.pdbx_seq_one_letter_code
_entity_poly.pdbx_strand_id
1 'polypeptide(L)'
;MPVEEKIPHMLTWCSLTQKIMVQCHLHRSALTKTVRECSLVLRDGVKDFADLLHENKIPLLIFSAGLGDVIRLLLQRFTMYTDNVRVISNLMRFDEDIWFFHLLTSNFIISVIIYSVDKSTTSPQGVLTAFEEPVIHTFNKTAASIVTLGSGDGKTSLERPCVLLLGDSTGDVHMADGTTVGDPDGNQGIVLRIGFLNDRVDEQLEKYKLLYDIVLVNEDTFQIPLTVIRSMLRYWKSDTENGQIQSSDGDCQ
;
A
#
# COMPACT_ATOMS: atom_id res chain seq x y z
N MET A 1 9.81 -10.83 -23.08
CA MET A 1 10.70 -11.06 -21.92
C MET A 1 9.88 -11.69 -20.80
N PRO A 2 10.23 -12.91 -20.36
CA PRO A 2 9.71 -13.56 -19.15
C PRO A 2 9.82 -12.68 -17.90
N VAL A 3 9.10 -13.01 -16.83
CA VAL A 3 9.08 -12.20 -15.60
C VAL A 3 10.43 -12.27 -14.90
N GLU A 4 11.03 -13.45 -14.88
CA GLU A 4 12.31 -13.77 -14.23
C GLU A 4 13.45 -12.92 -14.78
N GLU A 5 13.45 -12.72 -16.11
CA GLU A 5 14.41 -11.85 -16.80
C GLU A 5 14.14 -10.36 -16.52
N LYS A 6 12.89 -9.94 -16.27
CA LYS A 6 12.54 -8.55 -15.96
C LYS A 6 12.92 -8.13 -14.55
N ILE A 7 12.90 -9.05 -13.58
CA ILE A 7 13.18 -8.77 -12.16
C ILE A 7 14.50 -7.99 -11.95
N PRO A 8 15.67 -8.45 -12.43
CA PRO A 8 16.93 -7.72 -12.20
C PRO A 8 16.94 -6.33 -12.84
N HIS A 9 16.24 -6.14 -13.97
CA HIS A 9 16.09 -4.83 -14.60
C HIS A 9 15.21 -3.89 -13.75
N MET A 10 14.12 -4.40 -13.17
CA MET A 10 13.27 -3.59 -12.27
C MET A 10 14.01 -3.21 -11.00
N LEU A 11 14.75 -4.13 -10.38
CA LEU A 11 15.58 -3.82 -9.21
C LEU A 11 16.61 -2.74 -9.52
N THR A 12 17.29 -2.86 -10.67
CA THR A 12 18.26 -1.88 -11.14
C THR A 12 17.60 -0.51 -11.34
N TRP A 13 16.45 -0.48 -12.03
CA TRP A 13 15.72 0.75 -12.29
C TRP A 13 15.27 1.43 -10.99
N CYS A 14 14.64 0.70 -10.07
CA CYS A 14 14.20 1.23 -8.78
C CYS A 14 15.39 1.76 -7.98
N SER A 15 16.46 0.97 -7.84
CA SER A 15 17.65 1.34 -7.06
C SER A 15 18.35 2.58 -7.62
N LEU A 16 18.50 2.68 -8.95
CA LEU A 16 19.11 3.84 -9.59
C LEU A 16 18.24 5.08 -9.44
N THR A 17 16.92 4.94 -9.62
CA THR A 17 15.98 6.05 -9.46
C THR A 17 16.03 6.62 -8.04
N GLN A 18 15.95 5.75 -7.03
CA GLN A 18 16.04 6.15 -5.62
C GLN A 18 17.37 6.84 -5.31
N LYS A 19 18.51 6.32 -5.80
CA LYS A 19 19.83 6.96 -5.65
C LYS A 19 19.87 8.36 -6.26
N ILE A 20 19.33 8.53 -7.46
CA ILE A 20 19.25 9.85 -8.11
C ILE A 20 18.39 10.81 -7.29
N MET A 21 17.24 10.36 -6.78
CA MET A 21 16.36 11.20 -5.96
C MET A 21 17.06 11.71 -4.68
N VAL A 22 17.83 10.85 -4.01
CA VAL A 22 18.66 11.25 -2.86
C VAL A 22 19.71 12.28 -3.26
N GLN A 23 20.40 12.08 -4.39
CA GLN A 23 21.41 13.02 -4.91
C GLN A 23 20.82 14.38 -5.32
N CYS A 24 19.53 14.43 -5.63
CA CYS A 24 18.83 15.69 -5.89
C CYS A 24 18.54 16.52 -4.63
N HIS A 25 18.85 16.01 -3.42
CA HIS A 25 18.60 16.69 -2.15
C HIS A 25 17.13 17.15 -2.01
N LEU A 26 16.20 16.26 -2.38
CA LEU A 26 14.77 16.56 -2.37
C LEU A 26 14.27 16.92 -0.97
N HIS A 27 13.58 18.05 -0.83
CA HIS A 27 13.05 18.52 0.44
C HIS A 27 11.62 18.02 0.68
N ARG A 28 11.26 17.61 1.91
CA ARG A 28 9.90 17.15 2.27
C ARG A 28 8.83 18.19 1.97
N SER A 29 9.15 19.47 2.19
CA SER A 29 8.26 20.59 1.87
C SER A 29 8.02 20.74 0.36
N ALA A 30 9.05 20.54 -0.46
CA ALA A 30 8.93 20.55 -1.91
C ALA A 30 8.08 19.38 -2.42
N LEU A 31 8.23 18.19 -1.82
CA LEU A 31 7.36 17.03 -2.10
C LEU A 31 5.90 17.36 -1.77
N THR A 32 5.65 17.89 -0.57
CA THR A 32 4.31 18.27 -0.11
C THR A 32 3.67 19.30 -1.03
N LYS A 33 4.43 20.32 -1.43
CA LYS A 33 3.98 21.34 -2.38
C LYS A 33 3.64 20.72 -3.74
N THR A 34 4.52 19.87 -4.26
CA THR A 34 4.30 19.16 -5.54
C THR A 34 3.02 18.33 -5.52
N VAL A 35 2.78 17.58 -4.44
CA VAL A 35 1.55 16.77 -4.31
C VAL A 35 0.30 17.63 -4.17
N ARG A 36 0.40 18.80 -3.54
CA ARG A 36 -0.72 19.75 -3.44
C ARG A 36 -1.07 20.37 -4.79
N GLU A 37 -0.05 20.69 -5.59
CA GLU A 37 -0.17 21.42 -6.86
C GLU A 37 -0.34 20.49 -8.07
N CYS A 38 -0.12 19.19 -7.93
CA CYS A 38 -0.26 18.26 -9.04
C CYS A 38 -1.72 18.13 -9.49
N SER A 39 -1.90 17.96 -10.80
CA SER A 39 -3.19 17.71 -11.47
C SER A 39 -3.59 16.24 -11.42
N LEU A 40 -3.22 15.51 -10.36
CA LEU A 40 -3.58 14.11 -10.20
C LEU A 40 -5.07 14.00 -9.94
N VAL A 41 -5.72 13.09 -10.65
CA VAL A 41 -7.14 12.75 -10.51
C VAL A 41 -7.23 11.28 -10.14
N LEU A 42 -8.08 10.97 -9.17
CA LEU A 42 -8.44 9.60 -8.83
C LEU A 42 -9.57 9.14 -9.75
N ARG A 43 -9.66 7.83 -9.98
CA ARG A 43 -10.81 7.23 -10.68
C ARG A 43 -12.11 7.62 -9.98
N ASP A 44 -13.15 7.86 -10.76
CA ASP A 44 -14.46 8.25 -10.23
C ASP A 44 -15.02 7.15 -9.32
N GLY A 45 -15.43 7.51 -8.11
CA GLY A 45 -15.96 6.58 -7.10
C GLY A 45 -14.91 5.93 -6.19
N VAL A 46 -13.61 6.22 -6.34
CA VAL A 46 -12.58 5.72 -5.39
C VAL A 46 -12.82 6.21 -3.97
N LYS A 47 -13.24 7.47 -3.81
CA LYS A 47 -13.55 8.03 -2.49
C LYS A 47 -14.74 7.31 -1.85
N ASP A 48 -15.83 7.14 -2.59
CA ASP A 48 -17.02 6.41 -2.10
C ASP A 48 -16.68 4.97 -1.71
N PHE A 49 -15.78 4.34 -2.46
CA PHE A 49 -15.26 3.02 -2.12
C PHE A 49 -14.48 3.04 -0.81
N ALA A 50 -13.55 3.98 -0.64
CA ALA A 50 -12.75 4.10 0.60
C ALA A 50 -13.63 4.41 1.83
N ASP A 51 -14.58 5.34 1.69
CA ASP A 51 -15.52 5.72 2.75
C ASP A 51 -16.38 4.50 3.15
N LEU A 52 -16.92 3.76 2.17
CA LEU A 52 -17.72 2.56 2.43
C LEU A 52 -16.93 1.49 3.19
N LEU A 53 -15.65 1.29 2.87
CA LEU A 53 -14.79 0.36 3.60
C LEU A 53 -14.55 0.84 5.03
N HIS A 54 -14.28 2.14 5.22
CA HIS A 54 -14.07 2.72 6.54
C HIS A 54 -15.31 2.60 7.43
N GLU A 55 -16.49 2.97 6.92
CA GLU A 55 -17.78 2.87 7.63
C GLU A 55 -18.09 1.46 8.12
N ASN A 56 -17.72 0.44 7.34
CA ASN A 56 -17.94 -0.97 7.68
C ASN A 56 -16.72 -1.63 8.34
N LYS A 57 -15.72 -0.83 8.76
CA LYS A 57 -14.47 -1.30 9.40
C LYS A 57 -13.72 -2.36 8.59
N ILE A 58 -13.86 -2.35 7.27
CA ILE A 58 -13.15 -3.26 6.36
C ILE A 58 -11.75 -2.68 6.16
N PRO A 59 -10.67 -3.41 6.51
CA PRO A 59 -9.36 -2.80 6.40
C PRO A 59 -8.85 -2.83 4.96
N LEU A 60 -8.38 -1.68 4.50
CA LEU A 60 -7.88 -1.41 3.16
C LEU A 60 -6.34 -1.41 3.18
N LEU A 61 -5.74 -2.30 2.41
CA LEU A 61 -4.29 -2.33 2.20
C LEU A 61 -3.95 -1.77 0.82
N ILE A 62 -3.17 -0.69 0.79
CA ILE A 62 -2.59 -0.14 -0.43
C ILE A 62 -1.15 -0.63 -0.53
N PHE A 63 -0.90 -1.55 -1.47
CA PHE A 63 0.42 -2.11 -1.72
C PHE A 63 0.97 -1.62 -3.06
N SER A 64 1.98 -0.75 -3.00
CA SER A 64 2.49 -0.04 -4.17
C SER A 64 4.00 -0.10 -4.30
N ALA A 65 4.48 -0.31 -5.52
CA ALA A 65 5.89 -0.16 -5.89
C ALA A 65 6.31 1.31 -6.11
N GLY A 66 5.38 2.26 -5.88
CA GLY A 66 5.64 3.69 -6.00
C GLY A 66 6.33 4.29 -4.78
N LEU A 67 6.10 5.60 -4.60
CA LEU A 67 6.64 6.40 -3.50
C LEU A 67 5.61 6.51 -2.38
N GLY A 68 5.88 5.89 -1.24
CA GLY A 68 4.92 5.77 -0.14
C GLY A 68 4.50 7.12 0.46
N ASP A 69 5.43 8.05 0.65
CA ASP A 69 5.14 9.40 1.16
C ASP A 69 4.22 10.19 0.23
N VAL A 70 4.40 10.05 -1.08
CA VAL A 70 3.50 10.66 -2.08
C VAL A 70 2.10 10.07 -1.96
N ILE A 71 2.00 8.75 -1.85
CA ILE A 71 0.71 8.07 -1.70
C ILE A 71 0.02 8.54 -0.42
N ARG A 72 0.72 8.59 0.72
CA ARG A 72 0.15 9.08 1.99
C ARG A 72 -0.34 10.52 1.88
N LEU A 73 0.46 11.41 1.27
CA LEU A 73 0.06 12.81 1.04
C LEU A 73 -1.17 12.92 0.13
N LEU A 74 -1.28 12.06 -0.90
CA LEU A 74 -2.47 12.01 -1.76
C LEU A 74 -3.70 11.52 -0.99
N LEU A 75 -3.57 10.45 -0.20
CA LEU A 75 -4.67 9.95 0.63
C LEU A 75 -5.17 11.02 1.61
N GLN A 76 -4.25 11.79 2.22
CA GLN A 76 -4.61 12.94 3.06
C GLN A 76 -5.33 14.03 2.26
N ARG A 77 -4.81 14.40 1.08
CA ARG A 77 -5.41 15.42 0.20
C ARG A 77 -6.85 15.08 -0.19
N PHE A 78 -7.13 13.80 -0.44
CA PHE A 78 -8.45 13.30 -0.82
C PHE A 78 -9.31 12.84 0.37
N THR A 79 -8.86 13.10 1.61
CA THR A 79 -9.54 12.71 2.86
C THR A 79 -9.86 11.21 2.93
N MET A 80 -8.94 10.36 2.49
CA MET A 80 -9.06 8.88 2.47
C MET A 80 -8.06 8.18 3.39
N TYR A 81 -7.27 8.93 4.18
CA TYR A 81 -6.30 8.33 5.11
C TYR A 81 -6.92 8.12 6.49
N THR A 82 -7.74 7.07 6.59
CA THR A 82 -8.44 6.65 7.79
C THR A 82 -7.71 5.51 8.51
N ASP A 83 -8.14 5.17 9.73
CA ASP A 83 -7.54 4.17 10.61
C ASP A 83 -7.52 2.74 10.03
N ASN A 84 -8.50 2.40 9.19
CA ASN A 84 -8.59 1.13 8.49
C ASN A 84 -7.63 1.02 7.29
N VAL A 85 -6.89 2.09 6.94
CA VAL A 85 -6.00 2.14 5.78
C VAL A 85 -4.56 1.88 6.17
N ARG A 86 -3.94 0.88 5.53
CA ARG A 86 -2.50 0.61 5.63
C ARG A 86 -1.83 0.82 4.28
N VAL A 87 -0.69 1.50 4.27
CA VAL A 87 0.11 1.73 3.06
C VAL A 87 1.45 1.02 3.20
N ILE A 88 1.76 0.15 2.23
CA ILE A 88 3.06 -0.53 2.09
C ILE A 88 3.65 -0.13 0.75
N SER A 89 4.78 0.56 0.78
CA SER A 89 5.42 1.12 -0.41
C SER A 89 6.86 1.54 -0.12
N ASN A 90 7.59 2.06 -1.11
CA ASN A 90 8.94 2.58 -0.90
C ASN A 90 8.86 3.91 -0.16
N LEU A 91 9.10 3.88 1.16
CA LEU A 91 9.05 5.06 2.02
C LEU A 91 10.37 5.82 1.99
N MET A 92 10.27 7.13 1.97
CA MET A 92 11.39 8.05 2.00
C MET A 92 11.85 8.29 3.44
N ARG A 93 13.17 8.34 3.65
CA ARG A 93 13.79 8.72 4.92
C ARG A 93 14.39 10.11 4.80
N PHE A 94 13.95 11.01 5.65
CA PHE A 94 14.45 12.37 5.74
C PHE A 94 15.38 12.51 6.95
N ASP A 95 16.33 13.44 6.87
CA ASP A 95 17.31 13.68 7.94
C ASP A 95 16.67 14.00 9.31
N GLU A 96 15.51 14.64 9.31
CA GLU A 96 14.70 14.92 10.51
C GLU A 96 14.15 13.65 11.20
N ASP A 97 13.92 12.57 10.44
CA ASP A 97 13.36 11.33 10.97
C ASP A 97 14.37 10.59 11.87
N ILE A 98 15.67 10.79 11.64
CA ILE A 98 16.77 10.17 12.37
C ILE A 98 16.81 10.63 13.83
N TRP A 99 16.46 11.89 14.09
CA TRP A 99 16.46 12.47 15.42
C TRP A 99 15.37 11.89 16.33
N PHE A 100 14.23 11.49 15.77
CA PHE A 100 13.12 10.90 16.51
C PHE A 100 13.44 9.49 17.03
N PHE A 101 14.12 8.65 16.22
CA PHE A 101 14.49 7.29 16.62
C PHE A 101 15.54 7.26 17.74
N HIS A 102 16.47 8.21 17.76
CA HIS A 102 17.48 8.30 18.82
C HIS A 102 16.89 8.80 20.15
N LEU A 103 15.77 9.55 20.10
CA LEU A 103 15.09 10.06 21.29
C LEU A 103 14.21 8.99 21.96
N LEU A 104 13.60 8.08 21.19
CA LEU A 104 12.66 7.06 21.71
C LEU A 104 13.33 5.78 22.23
N THR A 105 14.58 5.50 21.85
CA THR A 105 15.32 4.31 22.28
C THR A 105 16.14 4.50 23.56
N SER A 106 16.21 5.72 24.08
CA SER A 106 16.95 6.01 25.32
C SER A 106 16.01 5.96 26.54
N ASN A 107 16.08 4.87 27.30
CA ASN A 107 15.49 4.76 28.64
C ASN A 107 16.21 5.62 29.71
N PHE A 108 17.04 6.58 29.30
CA PHE A 108 17.85 7.38 30.22
C PHE A 108 17.64 8.87 29.97
N ILE A 109 16.90 9.49 30.90
CA ILE A 109 16.99 10.91 31.19
C ILE A 109 18.43 11.14 31.65
N ILE A 110 19.25 11.79 30.81
CA ILE A 110 20.53 12.50 31.05
C ILE A 110 21.45 12.23 29.85
N SER A 111 21.33 13.08 28.83
CA SER A 111 22.44 13.58 28.01
C SER A 111 21.94 14.79 27.22
N VAL A 112 21.46 15.80 27.95
CA VAL A 112 21.71 17.17 27.53
C VAL A 112 23.23 17.33 27.62
N ILE A 113 23.90 17.73 26.53
CA ILE A 113 25.35 17.99 26.39
C ILE A 113 26.19 16.77 25.91
N ILE A 114 26.21 16.48 24.61
CA ILE A 114 27.37 16.42 23.66
C ILE A 114 26.69 16.21 22.29
N TYR A 115 26.18 17.22 21.61
CA TYR A 115 26.98 18.05 20.72
C TYR A 115 26.42 19.47 20.79
N SER A 116 27.30 20.43 21.09
CA SER A 116 27.13 21.75 20.49
C SER A 116 27.35 21.55 18.99
N VAL A 117 26.28 21.17 18.27
CA VAL A 117 26.28 21.35 16.82
C VAL A 117 26.11 22.84 16.65
N ASP A 118 27.16 23.46 16.12
CA ASP A 118 27.12 24.81 15.64
C ASP A 118 25.82 25.04 14.85
N LYS A 119 24.93 25.90 15.37
CA LYS A 119 23.71 26.33 14.67
C LYS A 119 24.03 27.23 13.46
N SER A 120 25.30 27.43 13.09
CA SER A 120 25.71 28.26 11.95
C SER A 120 25.74 27.57 10.58
N THR A 121 25.59 26.23 10.51
CA THR A 121 25.35 25.55 9.23
C THR A 121 23.88 25.21 9.09
N THR A 122 23.13 26.13 8.49
CA THR A 122 21.78 25.89 7.95
C THR A 122 21.84 24.79 6.88
N SER A 123 21.82 23.51 7.28
CA SER A 123 21.31 22.48 6.40
C SER A 123 19.79 22.69 6.27
N PRO A 124 19.22 22.61 5.06
CA PRO A 124 17.78 22.54 4.92
C PRO A 124 17.28 21.32 5.74
N GLN A 125 16.44 21.53 6.75
CA GLN A 125 15.85 20.43 7.54
C GLN A 125 14.74 19.74 6.74
N GLY A 126 14.75 18.41 6.67
CA GLY A 126 13.78 17.64 5.89
C GLY A 126 14.29 17.32 4.48
N VAL A 127 15.59 17.04 4.34
CA VAL A 127 16.20 16.58 3.08
C VAL A 127 16.15 15.05 3.02
N LEU A 128 15.78 14.52 1.85
CA LEU A 128 15.76 13.09 1.55
C LEU A 128 17.18 12.52 1.64
N THR A 129 17.38 11.54 2.52
CA THR A 129 18.68 10.89 2.76
C THR A 129 18.72 9.45 2.26
N ALA A 130 17.59 8.73 2.29
CA ALA A 130 17.51 7.34 1.89
C ALA A 130 16.06 6.92 1.60
N PHE A 131 15.88 5.64 1.24
CA PHE A 131 14.59 4.95 1.25
C PHE A 131 14.62 3.82 2.28
N GLU A 132 13.47 3.42 2.78
CA GLU A 132 13.32 2.21 3.59
C GLU A 132 13.57 0.95 2.74
N GLU A 133 14.18 -0.06 3.35
CA GLU A 133 14.45 -1.36 2.73
C GLU A 133 13.53 -2.45 3.30
N PRO A 134 13.28 -3.54 2.55
CA PRO A 134 13.65 -3.76 1.14
C PRO A 134 12.87 -2.93 0.11
N VAL A 135 13.46 -2.75 -1.08
CA VAL A 135 12.82 -2.10 -2.23
C VAL A 135 11.62 -2.93 -2.72
N ILE A 136 10.48 -2.27 -2.90
CA ILE A 136 9.28 -2.84 -3.50
C ILE A 136 9.22 -2.45 -4.98
N HIS A 137 9.17 -3.44 -5.86
CA HIS A 137 9.00 -3.32 -7.31
C HIS A 137 7.79 -4.14 -7.77
N THR A 138 7.41 -4.02 -9.04
CA THR A 138 6.18 -4.64 -9.60
C THR A 138 6.07 -6.15 -9.42
N PHE A 139 7.18 -6.86 -9.18
CA PHE A 139 7.22 -8.33 -9.16
C PHE A 139 7.60 -8.93 -7.80
N ASN A 140 7.72 -8.13 -6.73
CA ASN A 140 7.94 -8.62 -5.36
C ASN A 140 6.83 -8.19 -4.39
N LYS A 141 5.64 -7.85 -4.91
CA LYS A 141 4.47 -7.51 -4.13
C LYS A 141 3.74 -8.77 -3.66
N THR A 142 4.20 -9.40 -2.59
CA THR A 142 3.50 -10.53 -1.96
C THR A 142 3.19 -10.23 -0.51
N ALA A 143 2.14 -10.79 0.07
CA ALA A 143 1.88 -10.58 1.50
C ALA A 143 2.92 -11.25 2.40
N ALA A 144 3.59 -12.29 1.91
CA ALA A 144 4.81 -12.81 2.55
C ALA A 144 5.90 -11.73 2.71
N SER A 145 6.06 -10.83 1.74
CA SER A 145 7.01 -9.71 1.85
C SER A 145 6.61 -8.67 2.91
N ILE A 146 5.31 -8.54 3.19
CA ILE A 146 4.76 -7.63 4.21
C ILE A 146 5.17 -8.05 5.61
N VAL A 147 5.20 -9.36 5.89
CA VAL A 147 5.64 -9.91 7.19
C VAL A 147 7.09 -9.52 7.50
N THR A 148 7.93 -9.41 6.47
CA THR A 148 9.32 -8.97 6.61
C THR A 148 9.47 -7.45 6.73
N LEU A 149 8.52 -6.68 6.18
CA LEU A 149 8.54 -5.21 6.07
C LEU A 149 7.85 -4.47 7.24
N GLY A 150 7.01 -5.14 8.03
CA GLY A 150 6.19 -4.50 9.06
C GLY A 150 6.37 -5.08 10.46
N SER A 151 7.02 -4.29 11.33
CA SER A 151 6.87 -4.14 12.79
C SER A 151 6.79 -5.41 13.67
N GLY A 152 7.67 -5.48 14.69
CA GLY A 152 7.73 -6.51 15.74
C GLY A 152 6.53 -6.62 16.69
N ASP A 153 5.32 -6.36 16.21
CA ASP A 153 4.07 -6.70 16.86
C ASP A 153 3.56 -7.97 16.16
N GLY A 154 3.81 -9.14 16.76
CA GLY A 154 3.59 -10.48 16.18
C GLY A 154 2.13 -10.86 15.89
N LYS A 155 1.31 -9.90 15.44
CA LYS A 155 -0.11 -10.02 15.08
C LYS A 155 -0.36 -9.61 13.62
N THR A 156 0.48 -10.07 12.68
CA THR A 156 0.33 -9.74 11.25
C THR A 156 -0.29 -10.86 10.40
N SER A 157 -0.73 -11.98 10.98
CA SER A 157 -1.69 -12.85 10.31
C SER A 157 -3.08 -12.22 10.43
N LEU A 158 -3.41 -11.31 9.52
CA LEU A 158 -4.79 -10.93 9.29
C LEU A 158 -5.51 -12.19 8.76
N GLU A 159 -6.08 -12.98 9.66
CA GLU A 159 -7.01 -14.07 9.35
C GLU A 159 -8.16 -13.50 8.52
N ARG A 160 -8.02 -13.51 7.20
CA ARG A 160 -9.05 -13.04 6.29
C ARG A 160 -9.48 -14.18 5.39
N PRO A 161 -10.68 -14.73 5.60
CA PRO A 161 -11.17 -15.79 4.73
C PRO A 161 -11.43 -15.28 3.30
N CYS A 162 -11.64 -13.97 3.12
CA CYS A 162 -11.99 -13.36 1.84
C CYS A 162 -11.18 -12.08 1.55
N VAL A 163 -10.64 -11.96 0.33
CA VAL A 163 -9.88 -10.81 -0.15
C VAL A 163 -10.46 -10.32 -1.49
N LEU A 164 -10.71 -9.01 -1.61
CA LEU A 164 -10.93 -8.35 -2.90
C LEU A 164 -9.62 -7.71 -3.35
N LEU A 165 -9.03 -8.25 -4.42
CA LEU A 165 -7.78 -7.76 -5.00
C LEU A 165 -8.09 -6.88 -6.21
N LEU A 166 -7.56 -5.65 -6.18
CA LEU A 166 -7.62 -4.70 -7.29
C LEU A 166 -6.21 -4.44 -7.79
N GLY A 167 -5.96 -4.59 -9.09
CA GLY A 167 -4.63 -4.34 -9.68
C GLY A 167 -4.73 -3.91 -11.14
N ASP A 168 -3.65 -3.36 -11.67
CA ASP A 168 -3.55 -2.88 -13.05
C ASP A 168 -2.36 -3.48 -13.80
N SER A 169 -1.60 -4.35 -13.14
CA SER A 169 -0.45 -5.03 -13.74
C SER A 169 -0.48 -6.52 -13.43
N THR A 170 0.12 -7.32 -14.32
CA THR A 170 0.20 -8.78 -14.12
C THR A 170 0.99 -9.19 -12.88
N GLY A 171 1.74 -8.28 -12.24
CA GLY A 171 2.45 -8.54 -11.00
C GLY A 171 1.59 -8.36 -9.74
N ASP A 172 0.47 -7.62 -9.85
CA ASP A 172 -0.38 -7.32 -8.70
C ASP A 172 -1.24 -8.51 -8.26
N VAL A 173 -1.40 -9.50 -9.14
CA VAL A 173 -2.14 -10.76 -8.87
C VAL A 173 -1.61 -11.48 -7.63
N HIS A 174 -0.32 -11.29 -7.32
CA HIS A 174 0.40 -11.91 -6.22
C HIS A 174 0.30 -11.14 -4.89
N MET A 175 -0.38 -9.98 -4.86
CA MET A 175 -0.49 -9.18 -3.63
C MET A 175 -1.22 -9.91 -2.50
N ALA A 176 -2.08 -10.87 -2.84
CA ALA A 176 -2.79 -11.70 -1.87
C ALA A 176 -2.00 -12.94 -1.45
N ASP A 177 -0.87 -13.26 -2.07
CA ASP A 177 -0.12 -14.50 -1.81
C ASP A 177 0.45 -14.45 -0.38
N GLY A 178 0.02 -15.40 0.46
CA GLY A 178 0.36 -15.45 1.89
C GLY A 178 -0.52 -14.60 2.81
N THR A 179 -1.62 -14.00 2.32
CA THR A 179 -2.56 -13.20 3.15
C THR A 179 -3.51 -14.03 4.01
N THR A 180 -3.71 -15.31 3.70
CA THR A 180 -4.75 -16.15 4.34
C THR A 180 -4.13 -17.32 5.12
N VAL A 181 -4.74 -17.69 6.25
CA VAL A 181 -4.23 -18.79 7.09
C VAL A 181 -4.28 -20.11 6.34
N GLY A 182 -3.19 -20.88 6.44
CA GLY A 182 -3.03 -22.16 5.75
C GLY A 182 -2.52 -22.04 4.32
N ASP A 183 -2.31 -20.81 3.81
CA ASP A 183 -2.11 -20.56 2.39
C ASP A 183 -0.76 -19.92 2.02
N PRO A 184 0.37 -20.65 2.17
CA PRO A 184 1.69 -20.13 1.83
C PRO A 184 1.85 -19.83 0.32
N ASP A 185 0.99 -20.42 -0.54
CA ASP A 185 1.07 -20.32 -2.00
C ASP A 185 -0.05 -19.44 -2.62
N GLY A 186 -0.99 -18.90 -1.83
CA GLY A 186 -2.09 -18.03 -2.32
C GLY A 186 -3.30 -18.73 -2.97
N ASN A 187 -3.47 -20.04 -2.73
CA ASN A 187 -4.47 -20.94 -3.30
C ASN A 187 -5.59 -21.45 -2.36
N GLN A 188 -5.57 -21.14 -1.06
CA GLN A 188 -6.56 -21.59 -0.06
C GLN A 188 -7.48 -20.47 0.46
N GLY A 189 -7.11 -19.20 0.33
CA GLY A 189 -7.99 -18.06 0.59
C GLY A 189 -9.02 -17.81 -0.53
N ILE A 190 -10.20 -17.25 -0.20
CA ILE A 190 -11.16 -16.82 -1.23
C ILE A 190 -10.73 -15.43 -1.72
N VAL A 191 -10.10 -15.37 -2.89
CA VAL A 191 -9.64 -14.11 -3.49
C VAL A 191 -10.44 -13.83 -4.76
N LEU A 192 -11.17 -12.71 -4.78
CA LEU A 192 -11.77 -12.17 -6.00
C LEU A 192 -10.83 -11.12 -6.60
N ARG A 193 -10.36 -11.34 -7.83
CA ARG A 193 -9.37 -10.50 -8.50
C ARG A 193 -10.02 -9.67 -9.61
N ILE A 194 -9.90 -8.36 -9.51
CA ILE A 194 -10.37 -7.40 -10.53
C ILE A 194 -9.15 -6.67 -11.11
N GLY A 195 -8.96 -6.81 -12.42
CA GLY A 195 -7.84 -6.22 -13.16
C GLY A 195 -8.27 -5.04 -14.02
N PHE A 196 -7.64 -3.88 -13.87
CA PHE A 196 -7.83 -2.72 -14.75
C PHE A 196 -6.83 -2.80 -15.92
N LEU A 197 -7.31 -3.02 -17.13
CA LEU A 197 -6.49 -3.09 -18.34
C LEU A 197 -6.69 -1.84 -19.19
N ASN A 198 -5.74 -0.91 -19.14
CA ASN A 198 -5.82 0.39 -19.85
C ASN A 198 -4.73 0.58 -20.91
N ASP A 199 -3.69 -0.25 -20.91
CA ASP A 199 -2.56 -0.17 -21.84
C ASP A 199 -2.43 -1.49 -22.61
N ARG A 200 -2.07 -1.40 -23.90
CA ARG A 200 -1.83 -2.55 -24.79
C ARG A 200 -2.91 -3.64 -24.68
N VAL A 201 -4.18 -3.22 -24.75
CA VAL A 201 -5.35 -4.09 -24.58
C VAL A 201 -5.26 -5.32 -25.49
N ASP A 202 -5.01 -5.13 -26.78
CA ASP A 202 -4.97 -6.23 -27.76
C ASP A 202 -3.87 -7.26 -27.46
N GLU A 203 -2.75 -6.83 -26.86
CA GLU A 203 -1.62 -7.71 -26.53
C GLU A 203 -1.80 -8.41 -25.19
N GLN A 204 -2.49 -7.78 -24.24
CA GLN A 204 -2.51 -8.22 -22.84
C GLN A 204 -3.84 -8.87 -22.42
N LEU A 205 -4.92 -8.65 -23.14
CA LEU A 205 -6.27 -9.08 -22.72
C LEU A 205 -6.34 -10.58 -22.41
N GLU A 206 -5.80 -11.44 -23.28
CA GLU A 206 -5.83 -12.89 -23.06
C GLU A 206 -5.02 -13.29 -21.82
N LYS A 207 -3.90 -12.61 -21.55
CA LYS A 207 -3.14 -12.82 -20.31
C LYS A 207 -3.93 -12.36 -19.08
N TYR A 208 -4.63 -11.22 -19.16
CA TYR A 208 -5.42 -10.71 -18.03
C TYR A 208 -6.61 -11.62 -17.70
N LYS A 209 -7.29 -12.16 -18.72
CA LYS A 209 -8.39 -13.12 -18.53
C LYS A 209 -7.96 -14.41 -17.83
N LEU A 210 -6.69 -14.79 -17.95
CA LEU A 210 -6.12 -15.94 -17.25
C LEU A 210 -5.75 -15.64 -15.78
N LEU A 211 -5.53 -14.36 -15.45
CA LEU A 211 -4.98 -13.94 -14.16
C LEU A 211 -6.01 -13.29 -13.23
N TYR A 212 -7.05 -12.67 -13.79
CA TYR A 212 -8.09 -11.95 -13.07
C TYR A 212 -9.45 -12.58 -13.34
N ASP A 213 -10.30 -12.63 -12.31
CA ASP A 213 -11.67 -13.10 -12.43
C ASP A 213 -12.54 -12.11 -13.21
N ILE A 214 -12.25 -10.82 -13.07
CA ILE A 214 -12.92 -9.72 -13.78
C ILE A 214 -11.86 -8.81 -14.40
N VAL A 215 -11.96 -8.55 -15.71
CA VAL A 215 -11.08 -7.63 -16.42
C VAL A 215 -11.88 -6.41 -16.88
N LEU A 216 -11.49 -5.22 -16.41
CA LEU A 216 -12.08 -3.94 -16.76
C LEU A 216 -11.20 -3.27 -17.82
N VAL A 217 -11.67 -3.25 -19.07
CA VAL A 217 -10.92 -2.73 -20.21
C VAL A 217 -11.25 -1.26 -20.44
N ASN A 218 -10.24 -0.39 -20.38
CA ASN A 218 -10.38 1.07 -20.54
C ASN A 218 -11.47 1.69 -19.65
N GLU A 219 -11.72 1.08 -18.49
CA GLU A 219 -12.68 1.57 -17.50
C GLU A 219 -12.00 2.61 -16.65
N ASP A 220 -12.55 3.82 -16.57
CA ASP A 220 -12.01 4.94 -15.77
C ASP A 220 -12.70 5.11 -14.41
N THR A 221 -13.74 4.32 -14.11
CA THR A 221 -14.50 4.40 -12.86
C THR A 221 -14.21 3.24 -11.89
N PHE A 222 -14.63 3.42 -10.63
CA PHE A 222 -14.61 2.41 -9.57
C PHE A 222 -16.01 1.78 -9.34
N GLN A 223 -16.94 1.92 -10.29
CA GLN A 223 -18.32 1.45 -10.13
C GLN A 223 -18.44 -0.06 -9.93
N ILE A 224 -17.66 -0.86 -10.66
CA ILE A 224 -17.68 -2.32 -10.51
C ILE A 224 -17.14 -2.77 -9.14
N PRO A 225 -15.93 -2.35 -8.69
CA PRO A 225 -15.48 -2.63 -7.32
C PRO A 225 -16.48 -2.20 -6.24
N LEU A 226 -17.06 -1.00 -6.38
CA LEU A 226 -18.06 -0.47 -5.45
C LEU A 226 -19.33 -1.32 -5.41
N THR A 227 -19.82 -1.75 -6.57
CA THR A 227 -21.01 -2.60 -6.69
C THR A 227 -20.79 -3.99 -6.08
N VAL A 228 -19.59 -4.56 -6.26
CA VAL A 228 -19.21 -5.85 -5.67
C VAL A 228 -19.27 -5.76 -4.14
N ILE A 229 -18.57 -4.79 -3.53
CA ILE A 229 -18.56 -4.64 -2.07
C ILE A 229 -19.96 -4.34 -1.52
N ARG A 230 -20.73 -3.46 -2.16
CA ARG A 230 -22.12 -3.18 -1.75
C ARG A 230 -22.99 -4.43 -1.80
N SER A 231 -22.78 -5.31 -2.76
CA SER A 231 -23.54 -6.56 -2.86
C SER A 231 -23.14 -7.54 -1.75
N MET A 232 -21.84 -7.72 -1.50
CA MET A 232 -21.33 -8.53 -0.40
C MET A 232 -21.88 -8.06 0.97
N LEU A 233 -21.84 -6.75 1.23
CA LEU A 233 -22.36 -6.18 2.47
C LEU A 233 -23.88 -6.35 2.62
N ARG A 234 -24.64 -6.23 1.52
CA ARG A 234 -26.10 -6.43 1.54
C ARG A 234 -26.45 -7.88 1.89
N TYR A 235 -25.80 -8.85 1.25
CA TYR A 235 -26.01 -10.27 1.55
C TYR A 235 -25.63 -10.62 2.99
N TRP A 236 -24.50 -10.11 3.48
CA TRP A 236 -24.07 -10.33 4.87
C TRP A 236 -25.09 -9.82 5.90
N LYS A 237 -25.62 -8.61 5.69
CA LYS A 237 -26.65 -8.02 6.57
C LYS A 237 -27.96 -8.81 6.55
N SER A 238 -28.39 -9.25 5.37
CA SER A 238 -29.60 -10.09 5.28
C SER A 238 -29.46 -11.43 5.98
N ASP A 239 -28.28 -12.07 5.93
CA ASP A 239 -28.06 -13.38 6.58
C ASP A 239 -27.97 -13.28 8.11
N THR A 240 -27.41 -12.19 8.61
CA THR A 240 -27.34 -11.91 10.05
C THR A 240 -28.71 -11.54 10.62
N GLU A 241 -29.52 -10.76 9.90
CA GLU A 241 -30.90 -10.44 10.28
C GLU A 241 -31.83 -11.68 10.19
N ASN A 242 -31.58 -12.59 9.25
CA ASN A 242 -32.33 -13.84 9.10
C ASN A 242 -31.85 -14.99 10.01
N GLY A 243 -30.87 -14.74 10.89
CA GLY A 243 -30.41 -15.71 11.89
C GLY A 243 -29.63 -16.91 11.35
N GLN A 244 -29.08 -16.82 10.14
CA GLN A 244 -28.33 -17.92 9.51
C GLN A 244 -26.83 -17.91 9.86
N ILE A 245 -26.29 -16.81 10.36
CA ILE A 245 -24.89 -16.68 10.83
C ILE A 245 -24.87 -16.07 12.23
N GLN A 246 -24.41 -16.81 13.25
CA GLN A 246 -24.19 -16.27 14.59
C GLN A 246 -22.95 -15.37 14.59
N SER A 247 -23.12 -14.11 15.02
CA SER A 247 -22.03 -13.17 15.27
C SER A 247 -21.14 -13.71 16.38
N SER A 248 -19.96 -14.25 16.03
CA SER A 248 -18.91 -14.51 17.00
C SER A 248 -18.19 -13.21 17.33
N ASP A 249 -18.82 -12.34 18.11
CA ASP A 249 -18.09 -11.32 18.86
C ASP A 249 -17.37 -12.05 20.01
N GLY A 250 -16.20 -12.59 19.70
CA GLY A 250 -15.23 -13.03 20.68
C GLY A 250 -14.41 -11.83 21.11
N ASP A 251 -14.73 -11.27 22.27
CA ASP A 251 -13.91 -10.31 23.00
C ASP A 251 -12.45 -10.80 23.05
N CYS A 252 -11.54 -10.06 22.42
CA CYS A 252 -10.12 -10.17 22.71
C CYS A 252 -9.84 -9.35 23.98
N GLN A 253 -9.86 -10.02 25.14
CA GLN A 253 -9.09 -9.58 26.31
C GLN A 253 -7.58 -9.70 26.04
#